data_AF-A0A699WYZ0-F1
#
_entry.id   AF-A0A699WYZ0-F1
#
_cell.length_a   1.000
_cell.length_b   1.000
_cell.length_c   1.000
_cell.angle_alpha   90.00
_cell.angle_beta   90.00
_cell.angle_gamma   90.00
#
_symmetry.space_group_name_H-M   'P 1'
#
loop_
_entity.id
_entity.type
_entity.pdbx_description
1 polymer ?
#
loop_
_entity_poly.entity_id
_entity_poly.type
_entity_poly.pdbx_seq_one_letter_code
_entity_poly.pdbx_strand_id
1 'polypeptide(L)'
;VANLPATYTAANLGRPTKYAAEGLLALTYLTRSGPTYGINGPGLDSKEYDKALPLLNDIINSGRYSVLTNYGNVFAYNNEDNAEVLWDIQYVSSASLGLGGSFPNVVIP
;
A
#
# COMPACT_ATOMS: atom_id res chain seq x y z
N VAL A 1 8.39 -2.06 13.26
CA VAL A 1 8.19 -2.84 12.01
C VAL A 1 9.36 -3.80 11.78
N ALA A 2 9.64 -4.71 12.73
CA ALA A 2 10.89 -5.49 12.72
C ALA A 2 10.76 -6.90 12.10
N ASN A 3 9.53 -7.38 11.87
CA ASN A 3 9.28 -8.80 11.56
C ASN A 3 8.94 -9.08 10.09
N LEU A 4 8.89 -8.05 9.25
CA LEU A 4 8.61 -8.21 7.83
C LEU A 4 9.90 -7.99 7.02
N PRO A 5 10.15 -8.79 5.97
CA PRO A 5 11.27 -8.59 5.08
C PRO A 5 11.04 -7.36 4.20
N ALA A 6 12.15 -6.77 3.72
CA ALA A 6 12.13 -5.67 2.77
C ALA A 6 11.59 -6.07 1.39
N THR A 7 11.72 -7.35 1.02
CA THR A 7 11.38 -7.89 -0.30
C THR A 7 10.86 -9.32 -0.23
N TYR A 8 10.13 -9.72 -1.27
CA TYR A 8 9.77 -11.11 -1.53
C TYR A 8 10.09 -11.44 -3.00
N THR A 9 10.23 -12.73 -3.30
CA THR A 9 10.47 -13.23 -4.66
C THR A 9 9.49 -14.35 -5.00
N ALA A 10 9.24 -14.57 -6.29
CA ALA A 10 8.45 -15.69 -6.82
C ALA A 10 7.07 -15.80 -6.14
N ALA A 11 6.73 -16.98 -5.61
CA ALA A 11 5.42 -17.29 -5.03
C ALA A 11 5.01 -16.45 -3.81
N ASN A 12 5.90 -15.57 -3.32
CA ASN A 12 5.63 -14.68 -2.18
C ASN A 12 5.37 -13.22 -2.59
N LEU A 13 5.37 -12.92 -3.89
CA LEU A 13 5.02 -11.60 -4.39
C LEU A 13 3.58 -11.24 -3.97
N GLY A 14 3.35 -9.97 -3.63
CA GLY A 14 2.09 -9.49 -3.04
C GLY A 14 1.93 -9.66 -1.53
N ARG A 15 2.84 -10.37 -0.85
CA ARG A 15 2.85 -10.36 0.63
C ARG A 15 3.31 -8.99 1.16
N PRO A 16 2.77 -8.51 2.29
CA PRO A 16 3.15 -7.20 2.84
C PRO A 16 4.62 -7.20 3.27
N THR A 17 5.36 -6.23 2.76
CA THR A 17 6.77 -5.97 3.11
C THR A 17 6.86 -5.09 4.34
N LYS A 18 8.09 -4.92 4.86
CA LYS A 18 8.39 -3.89 5.86
C LYS A 18 7.83 -2.52 5.45
N TYR A 19 8.05 -2.11 4.21
CA TYR A 19 7.65 -0.80 3.70
C TYR A 19 6.13 -0.64 3.60
N ALA A 20 5.41 -1.70 3.25
CA ALA A 20 3.94 -1.70 3.28
C ALA A 20 3.42 -1.41 4.70
N ALA A 21 4.01 -2.06 5.71
CA ALA A 21 3.63 -1.82 7.11
C ALA A 21 4.06 -0.43 7.62
N GLU A 22 5.22 0.08 7.19
CA GLU A 22 5.65 1.45 7.49
C GLU A 22 4.70 2.50 6.88
N GLY A 23 4.29 2.32 5.63
CA GLY A 23 3.36 3.22 4.94
C GLY A 23 2.00 3.27 5.63
N LEU A 24 1.44 2.11 6.00
CA LEU A 24 0.15 2.05 6.69
C LEU A 24 0.22 2.62 8.13
N LEU A 25 1.33 2.38 8.84
CA LEU A 25 1.55 2.95 10.16
C LEU A 25 1.73 4.47 10.10
N ALA A 26 2.49 4.96 9.12
CA ALA A 26 2.64 6.39 8.88
C ALA A 26 1.29 7.04 8.56
N LEU A 27 0.49 6.43 7.67
CA LEU A 27 -0.87 6.88 7.40
C LEU A 27 -1.71 6.94 8.68
N THR A 28 -1.64 5.91 9.54
CA THR A 28 -2.35 5.89 10.83
C THR A 28 -1.95 7.07 11.72
N TYR A 29 -0.65 7.37 11.83
CA TYR A 29 -0.17 8.52 12.59
C TYR A 29 -0.66 9.84 11.99
N LEU A 30 -0.60 10.01 10.67
CA LEU A 30 -1.09 11.21 9.99
C LEU A 30 -2.60 11.39 10.22
N THR A 31 -3.38 10.33 10.06
CA THR A 31 -4.84 10.34 10.24
C THR A 31 -5.23 10.65 11.68
N ARG A 32 -4.52 10.11 12.69
CA ARG A 32 -4.76 10.44 14.10
C ARG A 32 -4.29 11.86 14.46
N SER A 33 -3.31 12.39 13.76
CA SER A 33 -2.75 13.72 14.01
C SER A 33 -3.57 14.84 13.39
N GLY A 34 -4.44 14.52 12.42
CA GLY A 34 -5.37 15.49 11.84
C GLY A 34 -6.30 16.14 12.87
N PRO A 35 -6.93 17.27 12.51
CA PRO A 35 -7.77 18.05 13.41
C PRO A 35 -8.86 17.21 14.09
N THR A 36 -9.23 17.60 15.30
CA THR A 36 -10.37 16.98 15.97
C THR A 36 -11.69 17.47 15.40
N TYR A 37 -12.59 16.53 15.11
CA TYR A 37 -13.95 16.80 14.65
C TYR A 37 -15.00 16.54 15.74
N GLY A 38 -14.57 16.26 16.98
CA GLY A 38 -15.48 15.93 18.08
C GLY A 38 -16.21 14.59 17.92
N ILE A 39 -15.64 13.66 17.15
CA ILE A 39 -16.19 12.32 16.88
C ILE A 39 -15.36 11.22 17.53
N ASN A 40 -15.98 10.07 17.82
CA ASN A 40 -15.25 8.86 18.17
C ASN A 40 -14.67 8.25 16.88
N GLY A 41 -13.41 8.54 16.57
CA GLY A 41 -12.82 8.09 15.31
C GLY A 41 -11.49 8.75 14.96
N PRO A 42 -11.03 8.65 13.70
CA PRO A 42 -9.85 9.35 13.21
C PRO A 42 -9.97 10.88 13.35
N GLY A 43 -8.85 11.58 13.41
CA GLY A 43 -8.80 13.02 13.72
C GLY A 43 -8.84 13.26 15.24
N LEU A 44 -7.74 12.96 15.93
CA LEU A 44 -7.62 13.09 17.39
C LEU A 44 -6.75 14.29 17.80
N ASP A 45 -6.26 15.07 16.83
CA ASP A 45 -5.24 16.10 17.02
C ASP A 45 -4.01 15.62 17.82
N SER A 46 -3.64 14.34 17.65
CA SER A 46 -2.61 13.69 18.49
C SER A 46 -1.17 14.16 18.26
N LYS A 47 -0.92 14.98 17.23
CA LYS A 47 0.40 15.56 16.88
C LYS A 47 1.54 14.56 16.67
N GLU A 48 1.25 13.32 16.29
CA GLU A 48 2.22 12.24 16.04
C GLU A 48 2.88 12.31 14.65
N TYR A 49 2.96 13.49 14.05
CA TYR A 49 3.60 13.68 12.73
C TYR A 49 5.10 13.31 12.75
N ASP A 50 5.75 13.51 13.89
CA ASP A 50 7.14 13.13 14.18
C ASP A 50 7.37 11.62 14.11
N LYS A 51 6.34 10.80 14.37
CA LYS A 51 6.39 9.34 14.24
C LYS A 51 6.18 8.87 12.80
N ALA A 52 5.41 9.61 12.00
CA ALA A 52 5.18 9.29 10.59
C ALA A 52 6.42 9.59 9.72
N LEU A 53 7.06 10.72 9.94
CA LEU A 53 8.18 11.21 9.14
C LEU A 53 9.34 10.20 8.97
N PRO A 54 9.90 9.58 10.02
CA PRO A 54 11.01 8.63 9.85
C PRO A 54 10.59 7.37 9.07
N LEU A 55 9.33 6.93 9.19
CA LEU A 55 8.82 5.77 8.46
C LEU A 55 8.73 6.07 6.97
N LEU A 56 8.21 7.24 6.60
CA LEU A 56 8.11 7.67 5.20
C LEU A 56 9.50 7.92 4.58
N ASN A 57 10.42 8.51 5.35
CA ASN A 57 11.80 8.70 4.91
C ASN A 57 12.51 7.36 4.67
N ASP A 58 12.26 6.33 5.48
CA ASP A 58 12.85 5.00 5.24
C ASP A 58 12.35 4.39 3.92
N ILE A 59 11.06 4.55 3.60
CA ILE A 59 10.49 4.12 2.32
C ILE A 59 11.15 4.85 1.15
N ILE A 60 11.24 6.18 1.21
CA ILE A 60 11.85 7.00 0.15
C ILE A 60 13.33 6.65 -0.03
N ASN A 61 14.08 6.61 1.08
CA ASN A 61 15.51 6.37 1.07
C ASN A 61 15.88 4.92 0.74
N SER A 62 14.92 3.99 0.75
CA SER A 62 15.13 2.61 0.31
C SER A 62 15.51 2.53 -1.19
N GLY A 63 15.13 3.53 -1.99
CA GLY A 63 15.34 3.55 -3.44
C GLY A 63 14.54 2.48 -4.19
N ARG A 64 13.63 1.76 -3.53
CA ARG A 64 12.86 0.66 -4.12
C ARG A 64 11.63 1.11 -4.89
N TYR A 65 11.10 2.28 -4.51
CA TYR A 65 9.85 2.80 -5.04
C TYR A 65 10.11 4.10 -5.80
N SER A 66 9.37 4.31 -6.88
CA SER A 66 9.45 5.51 -7.71
C SER A 66 8.13 5.78 -8.40
N VAL A 67 7.76 7.05 -8.49
CA VAL A 67 6.62 7.47 -9.31
C VAL A 67 6.91 7.20 -10.78
N LEU A 68 5.99 6.50 -11.46
CA LEU A 68 6.10 6.21 -12.87
C LEU A 68 5.89 7.48 -13.70
N THR A 69 6.57 7.58 -14.84
CA THR A 69 6.42 8.74 -15.74
C THR A 69 5.01 8.82 -16.35
N ASN A 70 4.38 7.68 -16.62
CA ASN A 70 3.04 7.61 -17.17
C ASN A 70 2.07 7.06 -16.14
N TYR A 71 1.11 7.88 -15.71
CA TYR A 71 0.06 7.52 -14.77
C TYR A 71 -0.72 6.27 -15.18
N GLY A 72 -1.01 6.10 -16.48
CA GLY A 72 -1.75 4.94 -16.97
C GLY A 72 -1.03 3.61 -16.74
N ASN A 73 0.30 3.64 -16.62
CA ASN A 73 1.09 2.44 -16.38
C ASN A 73 0.92 1.90 -14.96
N VAL A 74 0.51 2.72 -13.99
CA VAL A 74 0.28 2.26 -12.61
C VAL A 74 -0.82 1.20 -12.56
N PHE A 75 -1.80 1.29 -13.45
CA PHE A 75 -3.01 0.45 -13.48
C PHE A 75 -3.04 -0.54 -14.64
N ALA A 76 -1.95 -0.64 -15.40
CA ALA A 76 -1.91 -1.51 -16.58
C ALA A 76 -1.73 -2.98 -16.15
N TYR A 77 -2.61 -3.87 -16.65
CA TYR A 77 -2.56 -5.31 -16.35
C TYR A 77 -1.25 -6.01 -16.74
N ASN A 78 -0.47 -5.42 -17.64
CA ASN A 78 0.84 -5.92 -18.04
C ASN A 78 2.00 -5.27 -17.25
N ASN A 79 1.69 -4.47 -16.23
CA ASN A 79 2.63 -3.73 -15.41
C ASN A 79 2.23 -3.80 -13.92
N GLU A 80 1.78 -4.97 -13.48
CA GLU A 80 1.53 -5.30 -12.07
C GLU A 80 2.86 -5.27 -11.27
N ASP A 81 2.77 -5.07 -9.95
CA ASP A 81 3.93 -4.98 -9.03
C ASP A 81 4.98 -3.94 -9.45
N ASN A 82 4.57 -2.88 -10.14
CA ASN A 82 5.46 -1.83 -10.61
C ASN A 82 6.07 -1.00 -9.46
N ALA A 83 7.07 -0.20 -9.78
CA ALA A 83 7.84 0.55 -8.79
C ALA A 83 7.04 1.61 -8.00
N GLU A 84 5.82 1.97 -8.41
CA GLU A 84 4.98 2.90 -7.65
C GLU A 84 4.06 2.18 -6.65
N VAL A 85 3.81 0.88 -6.85
CA VAL A 85 2.97 0.06 -5.98
C VAL A 85 3.74 -0.31 -4.71
N LEU A 86 3.35 0.28 -3.58
CA LEU A 86 3.90 -0.08 -2.27
C LEU A 86 3.36 -1.44 -1.79
N TRP A 87 2.05 -1.65 -1.94
CA TRP A 87 1.32 -2.89 -1.67
C TRP A 87 -0.10 -2.81 -2.24
N ASP A 88 -0.59 -3.90 -2.80
CA ASP A 88 -1.93 -4.02 -3.37
C ASP A 88 -2.51 -5.43 -3.15
N ILE A 89 -3.75 -5.62 -3.61
CA ILE A 89 -4.44 -6.91 -3.55
C ILE A 89 -4.19 -7.65 -4.88
N GLN A 90 -3.62 -8.83 -4.77
CA GLN A 90 -3.28 -9.68 -5.90
C GLN A 90 -4.51 -10.45 -6.38
N TYR A 91 -5.06 -10.05 -7.53
CA TYR A 91 -6.13 -10.76 -8.20
C TYR A 91 -5.57 -11.78 -9.20
N VAL A 92 -6.20 -12.94 -9.30
CA VAL A 92 -5.83 -13.96 -10.31
C VAL A 92 -7.00 -14.22 -11.25
N SER A 93 -6.78 -14.06 -12.55
CA SER A 93 -7.73 -14.38 -13.61
C SER A 93 -7.56 -15.84 -14.05
N SER A 94 -7.75 -16.79 -13.14
CA SER A 94 -7.79 -18.21 -13.51
C SER A 94 -9.08 -18.89 -13.05
N ALA A 95 -9.89 -19.33 -14.02
CA ALA A 95 -11.08 -20.13 -13.79
C ALA A 95 -10.76 -21.55 -13.26
N SER A 96 -9.49 -21.97 -13.25
CA SER A 96 -9.07 -23.32 -12.86
C SER A 96 -8.92 -23.53 -11.35
N LEU A 97 -8.74 -22.47 -10.55
CA LEU A 97 -8.58 -22.59 -9.10
C LEU A 97 -9.78 -22.06 -8.31
N GLY A 98 -10.70 -21.31 -8.95
CA GLY A 98 -11.83 -20.70 -8.25
C GLY A 98 -11.44 -19.63 -7.22
N LEU A 99 -10.20 -19.10 -7.32
CA LEU A 99 -9.60 -18.16 -6.37
C LEU A 99 -9.63 -16.69 -6.85
N GLY A 100 -10.25 -16.41 -8.00
CA GLY A 100 -10.42 -15.05 -8.51
C GLY A 100 -11.57 -14.34 -7.80
N GLY A 101 -11.38 -13.07 -7.42
CA GLY A 101 -12.47 -12.20 -6.96
C GLY A 101 -13.49 -11.96 -8.09
N SER A 102 -14.76 -11.72 -7.75
CA SER A 102 -15.84 -11.50 -8.73
C SER A 102 -15.75 -10.15 -9.49
N PHE A 103 -14.73 -9.35 -9.22
CA PHE A 103 -14.62 -7.96 -9.69
C PHE A 103 -14.10 -7.73 -11.11
N PRO A 104 -13.43 -8.65 -11.84
CA PRO A 104 -12.98 -8.34 -13.21
C PRO A 104 -14.11 -8.42 -14.27
N ASN A 105 -15.33 -8.80 -13.89
CA ASN A 105 -16.40 -9.16 -14.83
C ASN A 105 -17.81 -8.61 -14.49
N VAL A 106 -17.93 -7.70 -13.51
CA VAL A 106 -19.18 -6.94 -13.32
C VAL A 106 -19.07 -5.63 -14.09
N VAL A 107 -19.66 -5.59 -15.28
CA VAL A 107 -20.03 -4.33 -15.93
C VAL A 107 -21.09 -3.68 -15.06
N ILE A 108 -20.77 -2.52 -14.50
CA ILE A 108 -21.72 -1.68 -13.77
C ILE A 108 -22.77 -1.21 -14.80
N PRO A 109 -24.08 -1.43 -14.58
CA PRO A 109 -25.13 -0.99 -15.49
C PRO A 109 -25.15 0.52 -15.71
#